data_AF-A0A834IBB5-F1
#
_entry.id   AF-A0A834IBB5-F1
#
_cell.length_a   1.000
_cell.length_b   1.000
_cell.length_c   1.000
_cell.angle_alpha   90.00
_cell.angle_beta   90.00
_cell.angle_gamma   90.00
#
_symmetry.space_group_name_H-M   'P 1'
#
loop_
_entity.id
_entity.type
_entity.pdbx_description
1 polymer ?
#
loop_
_entity_poly.entity_id
_entity_poly.type
_entity_poly.pdbx_seq_one_letter_code
_entity_poly.pdbx_strand_id
1 'polypeptide(L)'
;MPKTKKITSTQGSSISHPDKETGNSLHRQWQILSRLPNGKWIGTRELQEQLAREGIDISLRTVQRDLNQIAERFPIESNGATPQGWRWKADAPIQSLPHMNSSQAVTFMMVEEHLKHL
;
A
#
# COMPACT_ATOMS: atom_id res chain seq x y z
N MET A 1 59.57 -20.51 15.83
CA MET A 1 58.77 -20.09 17.01
C MET A 1 57.50 -19.38 16.55
N PRO A 2 56.36 -19.53 17.25
CA PRO A 2 55.01 -19.57 16.65
C PRO A 2 54.09 -18.41 17.08
N LYS A 3 52.86 -18.42 16.49
CA LYS A 3 51.53 -17.89 16.92
C LYS A 3 50.85 -17.19 15.73
N THR A 4 49.60 -17.39 15.32
CA THR A 4 48.39 -17.97 15.95
C THR A 4 47.31 -18.13 14.87
N LYS A 5 46.43 -19.14 15.01
CA LYS A 5 45.21 -19.33 14.21
C LYS A 5 44.28 -18.12 14.32
N LYS A 6 43.63 -17.72 13.21
CA LYS A 6 42.27 -17.14 13.25
C LYS A 6 41.33 -18.06 12.49
N ILE A 7 40.42 -18.65 13.25
CA ILE A 7 39.22 -19.36 12.81
C ILE A 7 38.01 -18.45 13.09
N THR A 8 36.99 -18.58 12.24
CA THR A 8 35.58 -18.15 12.44
C THR A 8 35.34 -16.63 12.37
N SER A 9 34.32 -16.08 11.68
CA SER A 9 32.94 -16.54 11.48
C SER A 9 32.38 -15.95 10.17
N THR A 10 31.96 -16.79 9.22
CA THR A 10 30.57 -17.21 8.95
C THR A 10 29.59 -16.05 8.77
N GLN A 11 29.17 -15.90 7.52
CA GLN A 11 28.08 -15.07 7.02
C GLN A 11 26.79 -15.24 7.84
N GLY A 12 26.23 -14.13 8.32
CA GLY A 12 24.82 -14.05 8.67
C GLY A 12 24.02 -13.76 7.41
N SER A 13 23.50 -14.81 6.76
CA SER A 13 22.40 -14.67 5.81
C SER A 13 21.15 -14.35 6.62
N SER A 14 20.72 -13.09 6.59
CA SER A 14 19.45 -12.66 7.16
C SER A 14 18.31 -13.35 6.41
N ILE A 15 17.69 -14.33 7.04
CA ILE A 15 16.45 -14.94 6.57
C ILE A 15 15.37 -13.85 6.63
N SER A 16 14.97 -13.32 5.48
CA SER A 16 13.82 -12.43 5.35
C SER A 16 12.56 -13.21 5.74
N HIS A 17 11.94 -12.87 6.86
CA HIS A 17 10.64 -13.41 7.24
C HIS A 17 9.54 -12.70 6.40
N PRO A 18 8.87 -13.40 5.46
CA PRO A 18 7.91 -12.78 4.52
C PRO A 18 6.66 -12.20 5.20
N ASP A 19 6.36 -12.63 6.44
CA ASP A 19 5.16 -12.24 7.18
C ASP A 19 5.16 -10.74 7.55
N LYS A 20 6.33 -10.18 7.89
CA LYS A 20 6.45 -8.76 8.29
C LYS A 20 6.41 -7.79 7.11
N GLU A 21 6.87 -8.21 5.94
CA GLU A 21 6.85 -7.38 4.73
C GLU A 21 5.44 -7.26 4.16
N THR A 22 4.66 -8.34 4.21
CA THR A 22 3.24 -8.36 3.79
C THR A 22 2.39 -7.44 4.67
N GLY A 23 2.54 -7.55 6.00
CA GLY A 23 1.82 -6.67 6.95
C GLY A 23 2.16 -5.18 6.76
N ASN A 24 3.42 -4.86 6.51
CA ASN A 24 3.86 -3.49 6.23
C ASN A 24 3.32 -2.97 4.88
N SER A 25 3.27 -3.85 3.85
CA SER A 25 2.71 -3.50 2.55
C SER A 25 1.20 -3.28 2.60
N LEU A 26 0.47 -4.11 3.35
CA LEU A 26 -0.98 -3.99 3.52
C LEU A 26 -1.34 -2.72 4.26
N HIS A 27 -0.65 -2.43 5.36
CA HIS A 27 -0.82 -1.19 6.11
C HIS A 27 -0.58 0.03 5.21
N ARG A 28 0.48 0.02 4.39
CA ARG A 28 0.77 1.12 3.47
C ARG A 28 -0.29 1.28 2.38
N GLN A 29 -0.75 0.19 1.77
CA GLN A 29 -1.84 0.22 0.79
C GLN A 29 -3.12 0.77 1.42
N TRP A 30 -3.39 0.43 2.68
CA TRP A 30 -4.51 0.98 3.43
C TRP A 30 -4.39 2.50 3.63
N GLN A 31 -3.20 2.96 4.01
CA GLN A 31 -2.93 4.40 4.15
C GLN A 31 -3.18 5.13 2.82
N ILE A 32 -2.65 4.62 1.70
CA ILE A 32 -2.93 5.17 0.36
C ILE A 32 -4.43 5.24 0.09
N LEU A 33 -5.15 4.14 0.29
CA LEU A 33 -6.56 4.03 -0.03
C LEU A 33 -7.45 4.97 0.80
N SER A 34 -7.14 5.15 2.07
CA SER A 34 -7.87 6.04 2.98
C SER A 34 -7.79 7.54 2.60
N ARG A 35 -6.80 7.93 1.80
CA ARG A 35 -6.57 9.32 1.35
C ARG A 35 -7.15 9.62 -0.02
N LEU A 36 -7.64 8.61 -0.74
CA LEU A 36 -8.27 8.83 -2.03
C LEU A 36 -9.62 9.55 -1.85
N PRO A 37 -9.85 10.66 -2.59
CA PRO A 37 -11.11 11.39 -2.53
C PRO A 37 -12.21 10.69 -3.31
N ASN A 38 -13.45 10.95 -2.90
CA ASN A 38 -14.65 10.65 -3.68
C ASN A 38 -14.95 11.85 -4.59
N GLY A 39 -14.88 11.67 -5.91
CA GLY A 39 -15.30 12.67 -6.91
C GLY A 39 -14.23 13.66 -7.39
N LYS A 40 -13.29 14.09 -6.55
CA LYS A 40 -12.12 14.91 -6.96
C LYS A 40 -10.95 14.03 -7.39
N TRP A 41 -9.96 14.59 -8.09
CA TRP A 41 -8.70 13.90 -8.40
C TRP A 41 -7.61 14.31 -7.42
N ILE A 42 -6.86 13.35 -6.88
CA ILE A 42 -5.62 13.61 -6.12
C ILE A 42 -4.41 13.15 -6.91
N GLY A 43 -3.37 13.98 -6.99
CA GLY A 43 -2.15 13.62 -7.73
C GLY A 43 -1.32 12.57 -6.99
N THR A 44 -0.64 11.67 -7.71
CA THR A 44 0.22 10.65 -7.07
C THR A 44 1.33 11.27 -6.20
N ARG A 45 1.86 12.43 -6.63
CA ARG A 45 2.87 13.18 -5.87
C ARG A 45 2.29 13.82 -4.61
N GLU A 46 1.10 14.40 -4.72
CA GLU A 46 0.40 14.99 -3.57
C GLU A 46 0.10 13.93 -2.50
N LEU A 47 -0.34 12.74 -2.93
CA LEU A 47 -0.54 11.60 -2.05
C LEU A 47 0.76 11.18 -1.35
N GLN A 48 1.88 11.13 -2.08
CA GLN A 48 3.19 10.83 -1.50
C GLN A 48 3.63 11.88 -0.47
N GLU A 49 3.40 13.16 -0.75
CA GLU A 49 3.70 14.26 0.18
C GLU A 49 2.80 14.24 1.43
N GLN A 50 1.53 13.81 1.30
CA GLN A 50 0.65 13.56 2.45
C GLN A 50 1.18 12.42 3.32
N LEU A 51 1.56 11.29 2.71
CA LEU A 51 2.11 10.13 3.43
C LEU A 51 3.42 10.47 4.15
N ALA A 52 4.31 11.22 3.50
CA ALA A 52 5.57 11.66 4.10
C ALA A 52 5.37 12.57 5.32
N ARG A 53 4.38 13.48 5.27
CA ARG A 53 4.01 14.35 6.41
C ARG A 53 3.53 13.56 7.63
N GLU A 54 3.04 12.36 7.42
CA GLU A 54 2.56 11.46 8.48
C GLU A 54 3.62 10.43 8.90
N GLY A 55 4.87 10.61 8.45
CA GLY A 55 6.00 9.73 8.80
C GLY A 55 6.11 8.47 7.95
N ILE A 56 5.34 8.35 6.87
CA ILE A 56 5.41 7.24 5.92
C ILE A 56 6.28 7.68 4.74
N ASP A 57 7.60 7.52 4.88
CA ASP A 57 8.54 7.85 3.82
C ASP A 57 8.64 6.71 2.80
N ILE A 58 8.04 6.94 1.63
CA ILE A 58 8.02 5.98 0.52
C ILE A 58 8.23 6.68 -0.81
N SER A 59 8.86 5.96 -1.74
CA SER A 59 9.14 6.49 -3.07
C SER A 59 7.85 6.69 -3.88
N LEU A 60 7.85 7.65 -4.80
CA LEU A 60 6.75 7.86 -5.75
C LEU A 60 6.45 6.59 -6.55
N ARG A 61 7.48 5.82 -6.93
CA ARG A 61 7.34 4.52 -7.61
C ARG A 61 6.58 3.49 -6.75
N THR A 62 6.82 3.48 -5.44
CA THR A 62 6.09 2.61 -4.50
C THR A 62 4.61 3.00 -4.44
N VAL A 63 4.32 4.30 -4.37
CA VAL A 63 2.94 4.81 -4.37
C VAL A 63 2.22 4.42 -5.67
N GLN A 64 2.86 4.63 -6.83
CA GLN A 64 2.31 4.23 -8.13
C GLN A 64 2.04 2.73 -8.22
N ARG A 65 3.00 1.89 -7.81
CA ARG A 65 2.84 0.43 -7.80
C ARG A 65 1.66 0.02 -6.92
N ASP A 66 1.58 0.57 -5.72
CA ASP A 66 0.52 0.23 -4.77
C ASP A 66 -0.86 0.71 -5.26
N LEU A 67 -0.95 1.90 -5.87
CA LEU A 67 -2.18 2.38 -6.51
C LEU A 67 -2.65 1.45 -7.63
N ASN A 68 -1.73 0.95 -8.46
CA ASN A 68 -2.06 -0.03 -9.50
C ASN A 68 -2.58 -1.34 -8.88
N GLN A 69 -1.90 -1.87 -7.86
CA GLN A 69 -2.35 -3.07 -7.14
C GLN A 69 -3.69 -2.86 -6.42
N ILE A 70 -3.98 -1.66 -5.94
CA ILE A 70 -5.26 -1.33 -5.34
C ILE A 70 -6.34 -1.27 -6.42
N ALA A 71 -6.07 -0.68 -7.59
CA ALA A 71 -7.01 -0.57 -8.70
C ALA A 71 -7.45 -1.92 -9.28
N GLU A 72 -6.65 -2.98 -9.11
CA GLU A 72 -7.03 -4.36 -9.47
C GLU A 72 -8.16 -4.91 -8.60
N ARG A 73 -8.26 -4.46 -7.34
CA ARG A 73 -9.13 -5.05 -6.30
C ARG A 73 -10.21 -4.09 -5.79
N PHE A 74 -10.01 -2.79 -5.97
CA PHE A 74 -10.88 -1.72 -5.47
C PHE A 74 -11.38 -0.85 -6.63
N PRO A 75 -12.61 -0.31 -6.52
CA PRO A 75 -13.18 0.58 -7.53
C PRO A 75 -12.54 1.99 -7.46
N ILE A 76 -11.23 2.07 -7.68
CA ILE A 76 -10.50 3.31 -7.89
C ILE A 76 -10.14 3.46 -9.36
N GLU A 77 -9.91 4.69 -9.79
CA GLU A 77 -9.54 5.00 -11.17
C GLU A 77 -8.45 6.06 -11.23
N SER A 78 -7.72 6.05 -12.34
CA SER A 78 -6.76 7.10 -12.69
C SER A 78 -7.30 7.92 -13.85
N ASN A 79 -7.00 9.22 -13.89
CA ASN A 79 -7.41 10.09 -14.99
C ASN A 79 -6.57 9.93 -16.27
N GLY A 80 -5.52 9.09 -16.26
CA GLY A 80 -4.59 8.90 -17.38
C GLY A 80 -3.81 10.16 -17.79
N ALA A 81 -3.91 11.26 -17.03
CA ALA A 81 -3.26 12.53 -17.35
C ALA A 81 -1.83 12.57 -16.83
N THR A 82 -1.08 13.60 -17.23
CA THR A 82 0.22 13.95 -16.63
C THR A 82 0.11 15.34 -16.00
N PRO A 83 0.17 15.46 -14.66
CA PRO A 83 0.34 14.39 -13.66
C PRO A 83 -0.90 13.51 -13.47
N GLN A 84 -0.68 12.23 -13.18
CA GLN A 84 -1.74 11.25 -12.98
C GLN A 84 -2.49 11.55 -11.67
N GLY A 85 -3.80 11.71 -11.81
CA GLY A 85 -4.74 11.86 -10.71
C GLY A 85 -5.44 10.54 -10.42
N TRP A 86 -5.75 10.30 -9.16
CA TRP A 86 -6.42 9.11 -8.65
C TRP A 86 -7.66 9.50 -7.86
N ARG A 87 -8.66 8.63 -7.83
CA ARG A 87 -9.88 8.78 -7.02
C ARG A 87 -10.64 7.47 -6.89
N TRP A 88 -11.62 7.46 -6.00
CA TRP A 88 -12.69 6.45 -6.05
C TRP A 88 -13.61 6.70 -7.26
N LYS A 89 -14.01 5.63 -7.94
CA LYS A 89 -14.96 5.71 -9.05
C LYS A 89 -16.31 6.25 -8.56
N ALA A 90 -17.00 7.01 -9.40
CA ALA A 90 -18.28 7.63 -9.05
C ALA A 90 -19.44 6.63 -8.90
N ASP A 91 -19.33 5.48 -9.57
CA ASP A 91 -20.23 4.33 -9.49
C ASP A 91 -19.79 3.31 -8.42
N ALA A 92 -18.70 3.60 -7.67
CA ALA A 92 -18.38 2.83 -6.49
C ALA A 92 -19.62 2.87 -5.56
N PRO A 93 -20.13 1.73 -5.10
CA PRO A 93 -21.38 1.69 -4.33
C PRO A 93 -21.29 2.68 -3.16
N ILE A 94 -22.04 3.79 -3.24
CA ILE A 94 -22.21 4.74 -2.13
C ILE A 94 -22.80 4.03 -0.88
N GLN A 95 -23.35 2.82 -1.04
CA GLN A 95 -23.80 1.96 0.05
C GLN A 95 -22.69 1.25 0.84
N SER A 96 -21.44 1.25 0.37
CA SER A 96 -20.29 0.87 1.21
C SER A 96 -19.57 2.11 1.75
N LEU A 97 -20.32 3.10 2.25
CA LEU A 97 -20.46 3.26 3.72
C LEU A 97 -21.01 4.63 4.17
N PRO A 98 -22.27 4.65 4.63
CA PRO A 98 -22.67 5.48 5.75
C PRO A 98 -22.34 4.71 7.05
N HIS A 99 -21.40 5.22 7.85
CA HIS A 99 -21.03 4.82 9.24
C HIS A 99 -19.91 3.80 9.49
N MET A 100 -19.23 3.17 8.52
CA MET A 100 -17.94 2.51 8.82
C MET A 100 -16.80 3.48 8.52
N ASN A 101 -15.79 3.45 9.39
CA ASN A 101 -14.45 3.95 9.09
C ASN A 101 -14.00 3.34 7.75
N SER A 102 -13.46 4.13 6.82
CA SER A 102 -12.91 3.65 5.53
C SER A 102 -11.95 2.47 5.69
N SER A 103 -11.34 2.30 6.88
CA SER A 103 -10.60 1.10 7.24
C SER A 103 -11.40 -0.19 7.28
N GLN A 104 -12.62 -0.16 7.81
CA GLN A 104 -13.45 -1.35 7.97
C GLN A 104 -14.00 -1.82 6.62
N ALA A 105 -14.36 -0.92 5.70
CA ALA A 105 -14.76 -1.31 4.33
C ALA A 105 -13.62 -2.03 3.61
N VAL A 106 -12.42 -1.46 3.73
CA VAL A 106 -11.24 -2.02 3.08
C VAL A 106 -10.90 -3.39 3.67
N THR A 107 -10.93 -3.55 4.99
CA THR A 107 -10.73 -4.86 5.63
C THR A 107 -11.77 -5.87 5.17
N PHE A 108 -13.05 -5.51 5.12
CA PHE A 108 -14.11 -6.41 4.67
C PHE A 108 -13.91 -6.85 3.22
N MET A 109 -13.62 -5.90 2.32
CA MET A 109 -13.32 -6.17 0.92
C MET A 109 -12.06 -7.04 0.75
N MET A 110 -11.02 -6.84 1.57
CA MET A 110 -9.80 -7.67 1.55
C MET A 110 -10.07 -9.10 2.02
N VAL A 111 -10.91 -9.27 3.04
CA VAL A 111 -11.32 -10.59 3.52
C VAL A 111 -12.16 -11.30 2.45
N GLU A 112 -13.14 -10.62 1.85
CA GLU A 112 -13.92 -11.19 0.75
C GLU A 112 -13.04 -11.61 -0.43
N GLU A 113 -12.06 -10.78 -0.81
CA GLU A 113 -11.13 -11.08 -1.91
C GLU A 113 -10.23 -12.28 -1.60
N HIS A 114 -9.76 -12.41 -0.35
CA HIS A 114 -8.97 -13.55 0.08
C HIS A 114 -9.80 -14.84 0.13
N LEU A 115 -11.10 -14.75 0.44
CA LEU A 115 -12.02 -15.88 0.43
C LEU A 115 -12.39 -16.34 -1.00
N LYS A 116 -12.41 -15.44 -1.99
CA LYS A 116 -12.69 -15.77 -3.40
C LYS A 116 -11.52 -16.45 -4.11
N HIS A 117 -10.31 -16.24 -3.62
CA HIS A 117 -9.08 -16.83 -4.15
C HIS A 117 -8.67 -18.15 -3.46
N LEU A 118 -9.53 -18.68 -2.57
CA LEU A 118 -9.44 -20.03 -1.99
C LEU A 118 -10.32 -21.01 -2.77
#